data_AF-A0A1R3IN70-F1
#
_entry.id   AF-A0A1R3IN70-F1
#
_cell.length_a   1.000
_cell.length_b   1.000
_cell.length_c   1.000
_cell.angle_alpha   90.00
_cell.angle_beta   90.00
_cell.angle_gamma   90.00
#
_symmetry.space_group_name_H-M   'P 1'
#
loop_
_entity.id
_entity.type
_entity.pdbx_description
1 polymer ?
#
loop_
_entity_poly.entity_id
_entity_poly.type
_entity_poly.pdbx_seq_one_letter_code
_entity_poly.pdbx_strand_id
1 'polypeptide(L)'
;MELFSRLAKDKFYNRFPCIIVTAKWQPDVATRLFLKKMKTELKLPVFALMDSDLYGLKIMSAYDLTTPDIKWLGIRPSDLDKYEIPEQCRLRMTEHDIKAAKDLLEEDFVKKNPVWVDELNLMLKTKQNAEIQALSSFGFQYLPKTYLPLKLKQQD
;
A
#
# COMPACT_ATOMS: atom_id res chain seq x y z
N MET A 1 6.98 -9.43 7.54
CA MET A 1 8.43 -9.35 7.90
C MET A 1 9.34 -9.50 6.69
N GLU A 2 9.01 -10.40 5.75
CA GLU A 2 9.86 -10.69 4.59
C GLU A 2 10.12 -9.49 3.67
N LEU A 3 9.11 -8.64 3.44
CA LEU A 3 9.22 -7.45 2.59
C LEU A 3 10.28 -6.46 3.10
N PHE A 4 10.20 -6.08 4.38
CA PHE A 4 11.17 -5.16 4.98
C PHE A 4 12.59 -5.71 4.89
N SER A 5 12.77 -6.98 5.29
CA SER A 5 14.07 -7.64 5.20
C SER A 5 14.58 -7.70 3.76
N ARG A 6 13.70 -7.83 2.77
CA ARG A 6 14.07 -7.82 1.36
C ARG A 6 14.58 -6.45 0.92
N LEU A 7 13.83 -5.38 1.17
CA LEU A 7 14.24 -4.02 0.82
C LEU A 7 15.55 -3.63 1.53
N ALA A 8 15.73 -4.08 2.77
CA ALA A 8 16.95 -3.88 3.54
C ALA A 8 18.15 -4.64 2.94
N LYS A 9 17.97 -5.92 2.56
CA LYS A 9 19.01 -6.76 1.91
C LYS A 9 19.44 -6.18 0.57
N ASP A 10 18.49 -5.73 -0.24
CA ASP A 10 18.76 -5.09 -1.53
C ASP A 10 19.26 -3.63 -1.39
N LYS A 11 19.47 -3.15 -0.15
CA LYS A 11 19.93 -1.79 0.20
C LYS A 11 19.17 -0.71 -0.57
N PHE A 12 17.84 -0.86 -0.66
CA PHE A 12 17.00 0.05 -1.45
C PHE A 12 17.21 1.52 -1.08
N TYR A 13 17.39 1.80 0.21
CA TYR A 13 17.68 3.13 0.76
C TYR A 13 18.99 3.77 0.26
N ASN A 14 19.95 2.99 -0.26
CA ASN A 14 21.17 3.53 -0.89
C ASN A 14 20.92 4.00 -2.33
N ARG A 15 19.96 3.37 -3.02
CA ARG A 15 19.62 3.69 -4.41
C ARG A 15 18.58 4.80 -4.49
N PHE A 16 17.64 4.79 -3.55
CA PHE A 16 16.64 5.83 -3.34
C PHE A 16 16.76 6.31 -1.90
N PRO A 17 17.26 7.53 -1.65
CA PRO A 17 17.40 8.06 -0.29
C PRO A 17 16.04 8.09 0.42
N CYS A 18 15.78 7.08 1.25
CA CYS A 18 14.51 6.90 1.93
C CYS A 18 14.70 6.23 3.28
N ILE A 19 13.71 6.42 4.16
CA ILE A 19 13.65 5.76 5.46
C ILE A 19 12.55 4.72 5.38
N ILE A 20 12.92 3.46 5.62
CA ILE A 20 11.97 2.34 5.57
C ILE A 20 11.57 2.03 7.00
N VAL A 21 10.28 2.14 7.30
CA VAL A 21 9.69 1.82 8.59
C VAL A 21 8.73 0.64 8.40
N THR A 22 8.80 -0.35 9.28
CA THR A 22 7.85 -1.47 9.30
C THR A 22 7.10 -1.47 10.62
N ALA A 23 5.77 -1.50 10.55
CA ALA A 23 4.94 -1.89 11.69
C ALA A 23 4.50 -3.34 11.49
N LYS A 24 4.43 -4.11 12.57
CA LYS A 24 3.94 -5.50 12.55
C LYS A 24 2.41 -5.50 12.43
N TRP A 25 1.88 -5.11 11.27
CA TRP A 25 0.46 -4.96 10.96
C TRP A 25 -0.15 -3.66 11.49
N GLN A 26 -0.54 -3.64 12.76
CA GLN A 26 -1.15 -2.44 13.34
C GLN A 26 -0.07 -1.52 13.90
N PRO A 27 -0.08 -0.23 13.56
CA PRO A 27 0.89 0.69 14.13
C PRO A 27 0.66 0.87 15.62
N ASP A 28 1.73 0.74 16.39
CA ASP A 28 1.75 1.18 17.77
C ASP A 28 1.81 2.71 17.86
N VAL A 29 1.57 3.24 19.06
CA VAL A 29 1.57 4.68 19.32
C VAL A 29 2.94 5.29 18.95
N ALA A 30 4.03 4.59 19.23
CA ALA A 30 5.38 5.05 18.97
C ALA A 30 5.66 5.23 17.46
N THR A 31 5.28 4.25 16.63
CA THR A 31 5.45 4.34 15.17
C THR A 31 4.64 5.49 14.60
N ARG A 32 3.40 5.69 15.06
CA ARG A 32 2.57 6.82 14.60
C ARG A 32 3.18 8.18 14.96
N LEU A 33 3.68 8.33 16.18
CA LEU A 33 4.35 9.56 16.62
C LEU A 33 5.64 9.80 15.86
N PHE A 34 6.40 8.74 15.57
CA PHE A 34 7.60 8.82 14.74
C PHE A 34 7.27 9.34 13.34
N LEU A 35 6.31 8.72 12.65
CA LEU A 35 5.88 9.15 11.31
C LEU A 35 5.37 10.59 11.30
N LYS A 36 4.58 10.99 12.32
CA LYS A 36 4.13 12.36 12.49
C LYS A 36 5.31 13.33 12.58
N LYS A 37 6.33 13.03 13.40
CA LYS A 37 7.55 13.86 13.50
C LYS A 37 8.31 13.95 12.18
N MET A 38 8.48 12.83 11.47
CA MET A 38 9.15 12.83 10.15
C MET A 38 8.42 13.73 9.15
N LYS A 39 7.09 13.73 9.18
CA LYS A 39 6.27 14.58 8.32
C LYS A 39 6.29 16.04 8.76
N THR A 40 6.11 16.35 10.05
CA THR A 40 5.96 17.73 10.52
C THR A 40 7.29 18.46 10.70
N GLU A 41 8.29 17.79 11.26
CA GLU A 41 9.59 18.41 11.58
C GLU A 41 10.54 18.34 10.38
N LEU A 42 10.61 17.19 9.69
CA LEU A 42 11.51 16.99 8.55
C LEU A 42 10.86 17.23 7.18
N LYS A 43 9.54 17.47 7.14
CA LYS A 43 8.76 17.72 5.91
C LYS A 43 8.91 16.62 4.85
N LEU A 44 9.15 15.38 5.29
CA LEU A 44 9.34 14.25 4.38
C LEU A 44 7.97 13.70 3.93
N PRO A 45 7.82 13.33 2.64
CA PRO A 45 6.65 12.61 2.18
C PRO A 45 6.61 11.20 2.79
N VAL A 46 5.42 10.76 3.20
CA VAL A 46 5.20 9.43 3.80
C VAL A 46 4.37 8.60 2.83
N PHE A 47 4.88 7.41 2.53
CA PHE A 47 4.26 6.46 1.62
C PHE A 47 3.95 5.16 2.36
N ALA A 48 2.75 4.62 2.14
CA ALA A 48 2.32 3.32 2.62
C ALA A 48 2.44 2.28 1.50
N LEU A 49 3.21 1.23 1.76
CA LEU A 49 3.32 0.06 0.89
C LEU A 49 2.61 -1.11 1.59
N MET A 50 1.43 -1.49 1.08
CA MET A 50 0.50 -2.44 1.68
C MET A 50 -0.10 -3.38 0.63
N ASP A 51 -0.72 -4.47 1.07
CA ASP A 51 -1.41 -5.39 0.17
C ASP A 51 -2.64 -4.71 -0.46
N SER A 52 -3.06 -5.22 -1.62
CA SER A 52 -4.26 -4.77 -2.32
C SER A 52 -5.48 -5.49 -1.75
N ASP A 53 -5.81 -5.20 -0.50
CA ASP A 53 -6.96 -5.75 0.21
C ASP A 53 -7.62 -4.74 1.17
N LEU A 54 -8.75 -5.14 1.74
CA LEU A 54 -9.52 -4.31 2.66
C LEU A 54 -8.80 -4.09 4.00
N TYR A 55 -7.95 -5.04 4.39
CA TYR A 55 -7.18 -4.94 5.63
C TYR A 55 -6.08 -3.88 5.51
N GLY A 56 -5.41 -3.79 4.36
CA GLY A 56 -4.43 -2.76 4.03
C GLY A 56 -5.02 -1.36 4.17
N LEU A 57 -6.19 -1.12 3.58
CA LEU A 57 -6.91 0.15 3.71
C LEU A 57 -7.32 0.47 5.17
N LYS A 58 -7.78 -0.53 5.92
CA LYS A 58 -8.10 -0.36 7.36
C LYS A 58 -6.87 -0.03 8.20
N ILE A 59 -5.72 -0.61 7.90
CA ILE A 59 -4.47 -0.27 8.58
C ILE A 59 -4.03 1.15 8.18
N MET A 60 -4.16 1.51 6.91
CA MET A 60 -3.80 2.82 6.39
C MET A 60 -4.64 3.94 7.05
N SER A 61 -5.91 3.70 7.35
CA SER A 61 -6.75 4.67 8.06
C SER A 61 -6.21 5.01 9.46
N ALA A 62 -5.61 4.04 10.17
CA ALA A 62 -4.99 4.27 11.46
C ALA A 62 -3.75 5.18 11.37
N TYR A 63 -3.07 5.20 10.22
CA TYR A 63 -1.96 6.12 9.96
C TYR A 63 -2.45 7.51 9.56
N ASP A 64 -3.47 7.59 8.71
CA ASP A 64 -4.02 8.85 8.20
C ASP A 64 -4.47 9.80 9.33
N LEU A 65 -5.01 9.25 10.42
CA LEU A 65 -5.37 10.01 11.63
C LEU A 65 -4.19 10.77 12.27
N THR A 66 -2.97 10.26 12.10
CA THR A 66 -1.76 10.84 12.74
C THR A 66 -0.82 11.50 11.76
N THR A 67 -0.85 11.04 10.51
CA THR A 67 -0.03 11.50 9.39
C THR A 67 -0.96 11.76 8.21
N PRO A 68 -1.69 12.89 8.23
CA PRO A 68 -2.54 13.27 7.10
C PRO A 68 -1.69 13.39 5.84
N ASP A 69 -2.29 13.04 4.69
CA ASP A 69 -1.65 12.95 3.37
C ASP A 69 -0.68 11.78 3.20
N ILE A 70 -0.87 10.68 3.93
CA ILE A 70 -0.16 9.43 3.64
C ILE A 70 -0.58 8.91 2.25
N LYS A 71 0.40 8.64 1.39
CA LYS A 71 0.13 8.18 0.02
C LYS A 71 0.19 6.67 -0.08
N TRP A 72 -0.82 6.05 -0.69
CA TRP A 72 -0.82 4.62 -0.97
C TRP A 72 0.04 4.31 -2.20
N LEU A 73 1.25 3.82 -1.97
CA LEU A 73 2.23 3.50 -3.02
C LEU A 73 1.91 2.18 -3.76
N GLY A 74 1.13 1.32 -3.11
CA GLY A 74 0.61 0.08 -3.65
C GLY A 74 0.95 -1.15 -2.80
N ILE A 75 0.72 -2.37 -3.28
CA ILE A 75 0.03 -2.67 -4.55
C ILE A 75 -1.41 -2.18 -4.46
N ARG A 76 -1.86 -1.44 -5.49
CA ARG A 76 -3.24 -1.01 -5.61
C ARG A 76 -4.03 -1.93 -6.55
N PRO A 77 -5.36 -1.95 -6.46
CA PRO A 77 -6.21 -2.66 -7.42
C PRO A 77 -5.87 -2.33 -8.89
N SER A 78 -5.60 -1.06 -9.20
CA SER A 78 -5.19 -0.62 -10.55
C SER A 78 -3.85 -1.19 -11.00
N ASP A 79 -2.97 -1.52 -10.06
CA ASP A 79 -1.65 -2.07 -10.35
C ASP A 79 -1.71 -3.52 -10.83
N LEU A 80 -2.79 -4.24 -10.49
CA LEU A 80 -2.97 -5.63 -10.91
C LEU A 80 -3.03 -5.75 -12.43
N ASP A 81 -3.84 -4.90 -13.06
CA ASP A 81 -3.96 -4.88 -14.52
C ASP A 81 -2.82 -4.10 -15.17
N LYS A 82 -2.38 -2.98 -14.59
CA LYS A 82 -1.31 -2.13 -15.14
C LYS A 82 0.04 -2.87 -15.27
N TYR A 83 0.36 -3.76 -14.33
CA TYR A 83 1.60 -4.54 -14.35
C TYR A 83 1.37 -6.01 -14.73
N GLU A 84 0.21 -6.34 -15.30
CA GLU A 84 -0.14 -7.68 -15.79
C GLU A 84 0.10 -8.78 -14.73
N ILE A 85 -0.23 -8.49 -13.46
CA ILE A 85 -0.04 -9.44 -12.36
C ILE A 85 -0.84 -10.72 -12.69
N PRO A 86 -0.19 -11.90 -12.71
CA PRO A 86 -0.83 -13.15 -13.12
C PRO A 86 -2.10 -13.44 -12.32
N GLU A 87 -3.16 -13.92 -12.99
CA GLU A 87 -4.46 -14.20 -12.34
C GLU A 87 -4.33 -15.22 -11.20
N GLN A 88 -3.40 -16.18 -11.31
CA GLN A 88 -3.08 -17.15 -10.26
C GLN A 88 -2.53 -16.53 -8.96
N CYS A 89 -2.01 -15.31 -9.02
CA CYS A 89 -1.55 -14.54 -7.86
C CYS A 89 -2.61 -13.56 -7.35
N ARG A 90 -3.77 -13.50 -8.01
CA ARG A 90 -4.93 -12.69 -7.60
C ARG A 90 -5.89 -13.56 -6.81
N LEU A 91 -6.37 -13.02 -5.70
CA LEU A 91 -7.33 -13.69 -4.82
C LEU A 91 -8.74 -13.21 -5.17
N ARG A 92 -9.68 -14.14 -5.33
CA ARG A 92 -11.09 -13.78 -5.53
C ARG A 92 -11.69 -13.29 -4.21
N MET A 93 -12.40 -12.16 -4.28
CA MET A 93 -13.13 -11.65 -3.13
C MET A 93 -14.30 -12.57 -2.77
N THR A 94 -14.50 -12.80 -1.49
CA THR A 94 -15.71 -13.46 -0.97
C THR A 94 -16.89 -12.47 -0.93
N GLU A 95 -18.11 -12.97 -0.77
CA GLU A 95 -19.28 -12.11 -0.57
C GLU A 95 -19.15 -11.21 0.67
N HIS A 96 -18.49 -11.73 1.71
CA HIS A 96 -18.17 -10.97 2.92
C HIS A 96 -17.23 -9.81 2.60
N ASP A 97 -16.18 -10.04 1.80
CA ASP A 97 -15.26 -8.98 1.39
C ASP A 97 -15.97 -7.92 0.56
N ILE A 98 -16.83 -8.33 -0.38
CA ILE A 98 -17.60 -7.39 -1.20
C ILE A 98 -18.49 -6.51 -0.32
N LYS A 99 -19.12 -7.08 0.71
CA LYS A 99 -19.91 -6.30 1.66
C LYS A 99 -19.03 -5.33 2.46
N ALA A 100 -17.93 -5.82 3.03
CA ALA A 100 -17.01 -5.00 3.80
C ALA A 100 -16.38 -3.87 2.97
N ALA A 101 -16.12 -4.10 1.68
CA ALA A 101 -15.61 -3.08 0.76
C ALA A 101 -16.63 -1.97 0.50
N LYS A 102 -17.91 -2.31 0.37
CA LYS A 102 -19.01 -1.34 0.27
C LYS A 102 -19.16 -0.54 1.55
N ASP A 103 -19.08 -1.20 2.71
CA ASP A 103 -19.13 -0.52 4.00
C ASP A 103 -17.94 0.46 4.14
N LEU A 104 -16.74 0.07 3.69
CA LEU A 104 -15.54 0.92 3.66
C LEU A 104 -15.70 2.15 2.76
N LEU A 105 -16.39 2.04 1.63
CA LEU A 105 -16.69 3.19 0.76
C LEU A 105 -17.57 4.24 1.45
N GLU A 106 -18.35 3.83 2.45
CA GLU A 106 -19.20 4.74 3.21
C GLU A 106 -18.46 5.49 4.33
N GLU A 107 -17.25 5.06 4.68
CA GLU A 107 -16.42 5.65 5.74
C GLU A 107 -15.84 7.02 5.33
N ASP A 108 -15.86 7.98 6.26
CA ASP A 108 -15.42 9.35 5.99
C ASP A 108 -13.96 9.47 5.55
N PHE A 109 -13.07 8.62 6.08
CA PHE A 109 -11.65 8.65 5.72
C PHE A 109 -11.39 8.18 4.28
N VAL A 110 -12.24 7.28 3.77
CA VAL A 110 -12.20 6.85 2.36
C VAL A 110 -12.80 7.93 1.48
N LYS A 111 -13.99 8.43 1.83
CA LYS A 111 -14.68 9.50 1.06
C LYS A 111 -13.85 10.77 0.88
N LYS A 112 -13.02 11.11 1.86
CA LYS A 112 -12.09 12.24 1.78
C LYS A 112 -10.96 12.05 0.76
N ASN A 113 -10.67 10.82 0.35
CA ASN A 113 -9.60 10.47 -0.56
C ASN A 113 -10.17 9.88 -1.86
N PRO A 114 -10.41 10.70 -2.91
CA PRO A 114 -10.99 10.24 -4.18
C PRO A 114 -10.22 9.07 -4.80
N VAL A 115 -8.89 9.07 -4.68
CA VAL A 115 -8.04 7.97 -5.16
C VAL A 115 -8.37 6.65 -4.48
N TRP A 116 -8.65 6.65 -3.17
CA TRP A 116 -9.01 5.42 -2.44
C TRP A 116 -10.40 4.93 -2.83
N VAL A 117 -11.33 5.85 -3.09
CA VAL A 117 -12.67 5.54 -3.61
C VAL A 117 -12.56 4.88 -4.99
N ASP A 118 -11.76 5.43 -5.90
CA ASP A 118 -11.58 4.89 -7.25
C ASP A 118 -10.96 3.49 -7.21
N GLU A 119 -9.93 3.28 -6.39
CA GLU A 119 -9.30 1.97 -6.21
C GLU A 119 -10.26 0.94 -5.58
N LEU A 120 -11.06 1.32 -4.58
CA LEU A 120 -12.07 0.44 -3.99
C LEU A 120 -13.20 0.09 -4.96
N ASN A 121 -13.64 1.06 -5.78
CA ASN A 121 -14.62 0.80 -6.84
C ASN A 121 -14.07 -0.15 -7.90
N LEU A 122 -12.78 -0.01 -8.26
CA LEU A 122 -12.11 -0.93 -9.17
C LEU A 122 -12.01 -2.33 -8.55
N MET A 123 -11.64 -2.44 -7.28
CA MET A 123 -11.61 -3.70 -6.52
C MET A 123 -12.98 -4.38 -6.51
N LEU A 124 -14.07 -3.63 -6.28
CA LEU A 124 -15.44 -4.15 -6.33
C LEU A 124 -15.87 -4.60 -7.74
N LYS A 125 -15.37 -3.92 -8.78
CA LYS A 125 -15.66 -4.25 -10.18
C LYS A 125 -14.95 -5.52 -10.62
N THR A 126 -13.66 -5.65 -10.31
CA THR A 126 -12.85 -6.83 -10.67
C THR A 126 -13.10 -8.01 -9.74
N LYS A 127 -13.54 -7.74 -8.50
CA LYS A 127 -13.72 -8.72 -7.41
C LYS A 127 -12.42 -9.48 -7.12
N GLN A 128 -11.29 -8.78 -7.22
CA GLN A 128 -9.95 -9.33 -7.06
C GLN A 128 -9.14 -8.54 -6.02
N ASN A 129 -8.44 -9.26 -5.16
CA ASN A 129 -7.43 -8.78 -4.22
C ASN A 129 -6.06 -9.33 -4.61
N ALA A 130 -4.99 -8.80 -4.03
CA ALA A 130 -3.66 -9.39 -4.15
C ALA A 130 -2.74 -9.00 -3.01
N GLU A 131 -1.84 -9.92 -2.68
CA GLU A 131 -0.73 -9.65 -1.76
C GLU A 131 0.43 -8.98 -2.50
N ILE A 132 1.25 -8.22 -1.78
CA ILE A 132 2.50 -7.65 -2.31
C ILE A 132 3.40 -8.73 -2.91
N GLN A 133 3.35 -9.94 -2.35
CA GLN A 133 4.13 -11.08 -2.83
C GLN A 133 3.75 -11.52 -4.25
N ALA A 134 2.60 -11.10 -4.78
CA ALA A 134 2.24 -11.33 -6.18
C ALA A 134 3.29 -10.75 -7.14
N LEU A 135 3.98 -9.66 -6.77
CA LEU A 135 5.07 -9.09 -7.57
C LEU A 135 6.29 -10.00 -7.66
N SER A 136 6.46 -10.92 -6.71
CA SER A 136 7.54 -11.92 -6.75
C SER A 136 7.36 -12.93 -7.88
N SER A 137 6.17 -13.00 -8.52
CA SER A 137 5.95 -13.80 -9.74
C SER A 137 6.85 -13.36 -10.91
N PHE A 138 7.22 -12.08 -10.97
CA PHE A 138 8.18 -11.54 -11.93
C PHE A 138 9.64 -11.65 -11.45
N GLY A 139 9.86 -12.28 -10.30
CA GLY A 139 11.15 -12.45 -9.63
C GLY A 139 11.31 -11.56 -8.39
N PHE A 140 12.07 -12.05 -7.41
CA PHE A 140 12.24 -11.41 -6.10
C PHE A 140 12.81 -9.99 -6.12
N GLN A 141 13.45 -9.59 -7.22
CA GLN A 141 14.02 -8.24 -7.37
C GLN A 141 13.08 -7.27 -8.08
N TYR A 142 11.94 -7.73 -8.61
CA TYR A 142 11.02 -6.89 -9.38
C TYR A 142 10.50 -5.72 -8.54
N LEU A 143 10.11 -5.98 -7.29
CA LEU A 143 9.62 -4.94 -6.39
C LEU A 143 10.65 -3.81 -6.16
N PRO A 144 11.86 -4.06 -5.63
CA PRO A 144 12.84 -3.01 -5.37
C PRO A 144 13.51 -2.45 -6.63
N LYS A 145 13.64 -3.22 -7.73
CA LYS A 145 14.38 -2.78 -8.91
C LYS A 145 13.50 -2.14 -10.00
N THR A 146 12.22 -2.49 -10.04
CA THR A 146 11.31 -2.10 -11.13
C THR A 146 10.08 -1.39 -10.61
N TYR A 147 9.25 -2.05 -9.79
CA TYR A 147 7.96 -1.53 -9.36
C TYR A 147 8.07 -0.23 -8.55
N LEU A 148 8.81 -0.23 -7.43
CA LEU A 148 8.95 0.96 -6.58
C LEU A 148 9.61 2.13 -7.32
N PRO A 149 10.73 1.93 -8.07
CA PRO A 149 11.31 3.00 -8.87
C PRO A 149 10.37 3.61 -9.91
N LEU A 150 9.55 2.79 -10.57
CA LEU A 150 8.58 3.26 -11.57
C LEU A 150 7.49 4.12 -10.92
N LYS A 151 6.90 3.62 -9.82
CA LYS A 151 5.89 4.36 -9.04
C LYS A 151 6.40 5.71 -8.56
N LEU A 152 7.58 5.72 -7.93
CA LEU A 152 8.17 6.95 -7.39
C LEU A 152 8.50 7.97 -8.49
N LYS A 153 8.96 7.52 -9.67
CA LYS A 153 9.22 8.42 -10.81
C LYS A 153 7.95 8.98 -11.44
N GLN A 154 6.89 8.18 -11.50
CA GLN A 154 5.59 8.59 -12.05
C GLN A 154 4.80 9.50 -11.10
N GLN A 155 5.26 9.66 -9.85
CA GLN A 155 4.53 10.33 -8.78
C GLN A 155 3.11 9.78 -8.60
N ASP A 156 2.98 8.48 -8.92
CA ASP A 156 1.75 7.70 -8.91
C ASP A 156 1.45 7.16 -7.50
#